data_AF-A0A976Q5G9-F1
#
_entry.id   AF-A0A976Q5G9-F1
#
_cell.length_a   1.000
_cell.length_b   1.000
_cell.length_c   1.000
_cell.angle_alpha   90.00
_cell.angle_beta   90.00
_cell.angle_gamma   90.00
#
_symmetry.space_group_name_H-M   'P 1'
#
loop_
_entity.id
_entity.type
_entity.pdbx_description
1 polymer ?
#
loop_
_entity_poly.entity_id
_entity_poly.type
_entity_poly.pdbx_seq_one_letter_code
_entity_poly.pdbx_strand_id
1 'polypeptide(L)'
;FSEKIVFIGLTPVEESKTTPIPWNTDKFYKNEYIQKYDGIIKKVCEENNLSFVEVFERLKGNENLSEDGLHPNSEGHQKIFEIVKDFLINNKII
;
A
#
# COMPACT_ATOMS: atom_id res chain seq x y z
N PHE A 1 -12.82 -4.34 -22.02
CA PHE A 1 -13.45 -3.72 -20.84
C PHE A 1 -13.48 -4.77 -19.73
N SER A 2 -13.20 -4.42 -18.46
CA SER A 2 -13.27 -5.36 -17.34
C SER A 2 -14.49 -5.04 -16.47
N GLU A 3 -15.22 -6.07 -16.02
CA GLU A 3 -16.35 -5.93 -15.10
C GLU A 3 -15.91 -5.97 -13.62
N LYS A 4 -14.69 -6.47 -13.36
CA LYS A 4 -14.13 -6.58 -12.00
C LYS A 4 -12.91 -5.68 -11.92
N ILE A 5 -13.02 -4.62 -11.13
CA ILE A 5 -11.95 -3.67 -10.85
C ILE A 5 -11.77 -3.61 -9.34
N VAL A 6 -10.54 -3.83 -8.89
CA VAL A 6 -10.15 -3.76 -7.49
C VAL A 6 -8.93 -2.86 -7.39
N PHE A 7 -8.99 -1.86 -6.52
CA PHE A 7 -7.85 -1.01 -6.20
C PHE A 7 -7.10 -1.61 -5.02
N ILE A 8 -5.78 -1.58 -5.08
CA ILE A 8 -4.90 -1.96 -3.97
C ILE A 8 -4.37 -0.68 -3.36
N GLY A 9 -4.53 -0.52 -2.05
CA GLY A 9 -4.00 0.61 -1.30
C GLY A 9 -2.46 0.70 -1.36
N LEU A 10 -1.95 1.88 -1.06
CA LEU A 10 -0.53 2.18 -1.07
C LEU A 10 0.20 1.46 0.07
N THR A 11 1.48 1.21 -0.11
CA THR A 11 2.35 0.63 0.93
C THR A 11 2.99 1.72 1.78
N PRO A 12 3.17 1.51 3.10
CA PRO A 12 3.95 2.42 3.93
C PRO A 12 5.45 2.35 3.57
N VAL A 13 6.20 3.37 4.00
CA VAL A 13 7.66 3.46 3.85
C VAL A 13 8.35 3.47 5.22
N GLU A 14 9.61 3.06 5.26
CA GLU A 14 10.49 3.26 6.42
C GLU A 14 11.10 4.66 6.33
N GLU A 15 10.49 5.62 7.03
CA GLU A 15 10.91 7.04 6.96
C GLU A 15 12.36 7.27 7.38
N SER A 16 12.89 6.43 8.28
CA SER A 16 14.30 6.46 8.70
C SER A 16 15.29 6.21 7.56
N LYS A 17 14.85 5.55 6.47
CA LYS A 17 15.65 5.28 5.27
C LYS A 17 15.28 6.18 4.09
N THR A 18 14.16 6.91 4.18
CA THR A 18 13.57 7.65 3.06
C THR A 18 13.36 9.14 3.32
N THR A 19 13.76 9.66 4.49
CA THR A 19 13.73 11.09 4.84
C THR A 19 15.10 11.59 5.30
N PRO A 20 16.03 11.91 4.37
CA PRO A 20 15.86 11.89 2.91
C PRO A 20 16.13 10.52 2.28
N ILE A 21 15.84 10.37 0.98
CA ILE A 21 16.21 9.16 0.23
C ILE A 21 17.74 9.11 -0.01
N PRO A 22 18.37 7.92 -0.03
CA PRO A 22 19.83 7.81 -0.02
C PRO A 22 20.54 8.45 -1.23
N TRP A 23 19.86 8.56 -2.36
CA TRP A 23 20.42 9.10 -3.61
C TRP A 23 20.06 10.57 -3.88
N ASN A 24 19.26 11.22 -3.04
CA ASN A 24 18.90 12.63 -3.19
C ASN A 24 18.45 13.24 -1.85
N THR A 25 19.27 14.11 -1.28
CA THR A 25 19.02 14.75 0.03
C THR A 25 17.86 15.74 0.04
N ASP A 26 17.40 16.20 -1.12
CA ASP A 26 16.29 17.15 -1.26
C ASP A 26 14.94 16.45 -1.47
N LYS A 27 14.93 15.11 -1.54
CA LYS A 27 13.73 14.31 -1.75
C LYS A 27 13.47 13.37 -0.57
N PHE A 28 12.19 13.15 -0.30
CA PHE A 28 11.76 12.30 0.80
C PHE A 28 10.42 11.64 0.51
N TYR A 29 10.19 10.50 1.18
CA TYR A 29 8.89 9.86 1.26
C TYR A 29 8.44 9.85 2.71
N LYS A 30 7.20 10.28 2.96
CA LYS A 30 6.58 10.26 4.29
C LYS A 30 5.23 9.58 4.25
N ASN A 31 4.98 8.79 5.28
CA ASN A 31 3.73 8.09 5.51
C ASN A 31 2.56 9.06 5.68
N GLU A 32 2.77 10.29 6.18
CA GLU A 32 1.69 11.29 6.27
C GLU A 32 1.08 11.61 4.89
N TYR A 33 1.92 11.66 3.83
CA TYR A 33 1.45 11.93 2.48
C TYR A 33 0.88 10.68 1.82
N ILE A 34 1.51 9.53 2.05
CA ILE A 34 1.01 8.25 1.56
C ILE A 34 -0.40 8.01 2.12
N GLN A 35 -0.60 8.17 3.43
CA GLN A 35 -1.89 8.02 4.08
C GLN A 35 -2.93 9.01 3.53
N LYS A 36 -2.54 10.26 3.25
CA LYS A 36 -3.43 11.24 2.60
C LYS A 36 -3.88 10.77 1.22
N TYR A 37 -2.96 10.31 0.37
CA TYR A 37 -3.30 9.86 -0.99
C TYR A 37 -4.07 8.55 -0.97
N ASP A 38 -3.72 7.62 -0.09
CA ASP A 38 -4.43 6.36 0.10
C ASP A 38 -5.89 6.59 0.50
N GLY A 39 -6.14 7.52 1.43
CA GLY A 39 -7.48 7.94 1.81
C GLY A 39 -8.27 8.57 0.65
N ILE A 40 -7.62 9.30 -0.25
CA ILE A 40 -8.26 9.84 -1.47
C ILE A 40 -8.63 8.70 -2.42
N ILE A 41 -7.74 7.73 -2.65
CA ILE A 41 -8.01 6.56 -3.50
C ILE A 41 -9.20 5.76 -2.94
N LYS A 42 -9.20 5.51 -1.63
CA LYS A 42 -10.30 4.83 -0.94
C LYS A 42 -11.63 5.56 -1.13
N LYS A 43 -11.65 6.88 -0.92
CA LYS A 43 -12.84 7.72 -1.15
C LYS A 43 -13.33 7.63 -2.59
N VAL A 44 -12.45 7.68 -3.58
CA VAL A 44 -12.83 7.49 -5.00
C VAL A 44 -13.44 6.12 -5.22
N CYS A 45 -12.91 5.06 -4.60
CA CYS A 45 -13.50 3.72 -4.69
C CYS A 45 -14.90 3.68 -4.08
N GLU A 46 -15.10 4.28 -2.91
CA GLU A 46 -16.41 4.38 -2.25
C GLU A 46 -17.43 5.14 -3.11
N GLU A 47 -17.06 6.30 -3.67
CA GLU A 47 -17.93 7.12 -4.52
C GLU A 47 -18.33 6.41 -5.82
N ASN A 48 -17.50 5.51 -6.34
CA ASN A 48 -17.73 4.78 -7.59
C ASN A 48 -18.18 3.33 -7.37
N ASN A 49 -18.47 2.93 -6.13
CA ASN A 49 -18.83 1.56 -5.78
C ASN A 49 -17.81 0.51 -6.27
N LEU A 50 -16.51 0.82 -6.13
CA LEU A 50 -15.37 -0.03 -6.46
C LEU A 50 -14.78 -0.65 -5.19
N SER A 51 -14.23 -1.85 -5.33
CA SER A 51 -13.53 -2.52 -4.24
C SER A 51 -12.15 -1.92 -3.98
N PHE A 52 -11.81 -1.71 -2.71
CA PHE A 52 -10.51 -1.21 -2.26
C PHE A 52 -9.90 -2.16 -1.22
N VAL A 53 -8.66 -2.61 -1.47
CA VAL A 53 -7.89 -3.44 -0.55
C VAL A 53 -7.01 -2.54 0.32
N GLU A 54 -7.35 -2.47 1.60
CA GLU A 54 -6.59 -1.71 2.59
C GLU A 54 -5.23 -2.38 2.87
N VAL A 55 -4.15 -1.85 2.30
CA VAL A 55 -2.77 -2.36 2.49
C VAL A 55 -1.99 -1.49 3.47
N PHE A 56 -2.12 -0.16 3.36
CA PHE A 56 -1.36 0.79 4.19
C PHE A 56 -1.55 0.50 5.68
N GLU A 57 -2.80 0.48 6.15
CA GLU A 57 -3.13 0.25 7.55
C GLU A 57 -2.74 -1.15 8.05
N ARG A 58 -2.62 -2.13 7.16
CA ARG A 58 -2.25 -3.52 7.50
C ARG A 58 -0.75 -3.72 7.62
N LEU A 59 0.03 -2.93 6.89
CA LEU A 59 1.49 -3.01 6.90
C LEU A 59 2.14 -1.94 7.77
N LYS A 60 1.47 -0.83 8.09
CA LYS A 60 2.06 0.25 8.90
C LYS A 60 2.57 -0.29 10.24
N GLY A 61 3.77 0.16 10.62
CA GLY A 61 4.43 -0.28 11.86
C GLY A 61 5.10 -1.67 11.77
N ASN A 62 5.00 -2.38 10.64
CA ASN A 62 5.88 -3.53 10.40
C ASN A 62 7.23 -3.03 9.88
N GLU A 63 8.29 -3.32 10.61
CA GLU A 63 9.67 -3.03 10.20
C GLU A 63 10.24 -4.15 9.32
N ASN A 64 11.31 -3.87 8.59
CA ASN A 64 12.07 -4.83 7.79
C ASN A 64 11.29 -5.49 6.65
N LEU A 65 10.21 -4.86 6.20
CA LEU A 65 9.51 -5.26 4.97
C LEU A 65 10.14 -4.64 3.73
N SER A 66 11.21 -3.85 3.88
CA SER A 66 11.91 -3.21 2.79
C SER A 66 13.41 -3.06 3.10
N GLU A 67 14.25 -3.42 2.14
CA GLU A 67 15.70 -3.20 2.27
C GLU A 67 16.03 -1.71 2.19
N ASP A 68 15.44 -1.01 1.22
CA ASP A 68 15.67 0.42 0.94
C ASP A 68 14.67 1.37 1.61
N GLY A 69 13.71 0.81 2.35
CA GLY A 69 12.64 1.54 3.02
C GLY A 69 11.49 1.98 2.12
N LEU A 70 11.49 1.63 0.83
CA LEU A 70 10.45 1.99 -0.14
C LEU A 70 9.82 0.76 -0.79
N HIS A 71 10.63 -0.12 -1.35
CA HIS A 71 10.14 -1.27 -2.11
C HIS A 71 9.97 -2.48 -1.18
N PRO A 72 8.80 -3.15 -1.19
CA PRO A 72 8.62 -4.38 -0.43
C PRO A 72 9.67 -5.44 -0.82
N ASN A 73 10.27 -6.09 0.18
CA ASN A 73 11.10 -7.28 -0.01
C ASN A 73 10.23 -8.54 -0.16
N SER A 74 10.84 -9.72 -0.17
CA SER A 74 10.10 -10.99 -0.31
C SER A 74 9.04 -11.19 0.78
N GLU A 75 9.33 -10.83 2.03
CA GLU A 75 8.37 -10.91 3.13
C GLU A 75 7.25 -9.88 2.96
N GLY A 76 7.60 -8.63 2.58
CA GLY A 76 6.62 -7.58 2.30
C GLY A 76 5.66 -7.98 1.18
N HIS A 77 6.18 -8.54 0.09
CA HIS A 77 5.37 -9.06 -1.01
C HIS A 77 4.49 -10.25 -0.59
N GLN A 78 4.99 -11.14 0.27
CA GLN A 78 4.18 -12.23 0.81
C GLN A 78 2.98 -11.70 1.62
N LYS A 79 3.20 -10.73 2.51
CA LYS A 79 2.11 -10.10 3.28
C LYS A 79 1.08 -9.43 2.38
N ILE A 80 1.53 -8.71 1.34
CA ILE A 80 0.64 -8.10 0.35
C ILE A 80 -0.18 -9.17 -0.38
N PHE A 81 0.45 -10.27 -0.81
CA PHE A 81 -0.24 -11.39 -1.45
C PHE A 81 -1.32 -11.98 -0.55
N GLU A 82 -1.02 -12.23 0.72
CA GLU A 82 -1.98 -12.78 1.69
C GLU A 82 -3.16 -11.83 1.89
N ILE A 83 -2.91 -10.53 2.10
CA ILE A 83 -3.95 -9.50 2.23
C ILE A 83 -4.88 -9.47 1.01
N VAL A 84 -4.30 -9.44 -0.20
CA VAL A 84 -5.06 -9.35 -1.45
C VAL A 84 -5.83 -10.64 -1.70
N LYS A 85 -5.20 -11.81 -1.55
CA LYS A 85 -5.85 -13.10 -1.74
C LYS A 85 -7.04 -13.26 -0.80
N ASP A 86 -6.86 -12.97 0.49
CA ASP A 86 -7.93 -13.10 1.48
C ASP A 86 -9.08 -12.12 1.20
N PHE A 87 -8.76 -10.89 0.77
CA PHE A 87 -9.78 -9.94 0.33
C PHE A 87 -10.59 -10.48 -0.85
N LEU A 88 -9.93 -11.01 -1.88
CA LEU A 88 -10.59 -11.51 -3.08
C LEU A 88 -11.51 -12.72 -2.77
N ILE A 89 -11.05 -13.65 -1.92
CA ILE A 89 -11.84 -14.82 -1.49
C ILE A 89 -13.05 -14.37 -0.64
N ASN A 90 -12.83 -13.52 0.37
CA ASN A 90 -13.90 -13.09 1.28
C ASN A 90 -15.00 -12.29 0.58
N ASN A 91 -14.65 -11.56 -0.47
CA ASN A 91 -15.60 -10.80 -1.29
C ASN A 91 -16.13 -11.60 -2.50
N LYS A 92 -15.80 -12.90 -2.61
CA LYS A 92 -16.24 -13.80 -3.70
C LYS A 92 -15.91 -13.23 -5.09
N ILE A 93 -14.77 -12.56 -5.20
CA ILE A 93 -14.27 -12.01 -6.47
C ILE A 93 -13.60 -13.12 -7.28
N ILE A 94 -12.89 -14.02 -6.58
CA ILE A 94 -12.32 -15.29 -7.08
C ILE A 94 -12.92 -16.48 -6.34
#